data_AF-A0A6G0VWK5-F1
#
_entry.id   AF-A0A6G0VWK5-F1
#
_cell.length_a   1.000
_cell.length_b   1.000
_cell.length_c   1.000
_cell.angle_alpha   90.00
_cell.angle_beta   90.00
_cell.angle_gamma   90.00
#
_symmetry.space_group_name_H-M   'P 1'
#
loop_
_entity.id
_entity.type
_entity.pdbx_description
1 polymer ?
#
loop_
_entity_poly.entity_id
_entity_poly.type
_entity_poly.pdbx_seq_one_letter_code
_entity_poly.pdbx_strand_id
1 'polypeptide(L)'
;MPIFLPDPSTVDFKIKANDYFSIVLLALVDANYKFITIDVGSFGREGDSGIFLKTTMGKNILNGTFGFPEDAQLPGSEKILPHVIIGDEAFRLHTHIMKPYT
;
A
#
# COMPACT_ATOMS: atom_id res chain seq x y z
N MET A 1 14.71 17.88 -19.14
CA MET A 1 14.34 16.65 -19.87
C MET A 1 12.84 16.70 -20.08
N PRO A 2 12.33 16.86 -21.32
CA PRO A 2 10.91 16.96 -21.54
C PRO A 2 10.25 15.59 -21.37
N ILE A 3 9.13 15.56 -20.67
CA ILE A 3 8.28 14.38 -20.52
C ILE A 3 7.51 14.23 -21.83
N PHE A 4 7.83 13.19 -22.60
CA PHE A 4 7.02 12.79 -23.75
C PHE A 4 5.74 12.12 -23.23
N LEU A 5 4.58 12.68 -23.60
CA LEU A 5 3.31 11.98 -23.46
C LEU A 5 3.23 10.92 -24.57
N PRO A 6 2.73 9.69 -24.28
CA PRO A 6 2.58 8.65 -25.29
C PRO A 6 1.58 9.06 -26.38
N ASP A 7 1.79 8.55 -27.59
CA ASP A 7 1.01 8.83 -28.79
C ASP A 7 -0.48 8.50 -28.58
N PRO A 8 -1.39 9.48 -28.73
CA PRO A 8 -2.83 9.29 -28.50
C PRO A 8 -3.49 8.28 -29.45
N SER A 9 -2.82 7.87 -30.54
CA SER A 9 -3.30 6.81 -31.44
C SER A 9 -2.99 5.38 -30.95
N THR A 10 -2.14 5.23 -29.93
CA THR A 10 -1.81 3.93 -29.31
C THR A 10 -2.55 3.66 -28.01
N VAL A 11 -3.34 4.62 -27.52
CA VAL A 11 -4.11 4.51 -26.28
C VAL A 11 -5.57 4.84 -26.57
N ASP A 12 -6.35 3.78 -26.79
CA ASP A 12 -7.78 3.89 -27.08
C ASP A 12 -8.52 4.25 -25.77
N PHE A 13 -8.57 5.54 -25.41
CA PHE A 13 -9.39 6.05 -24.31
C PHE A 13 -10.86 6.08 -24.75
N LYS A 14 -11.49 4.91 -24.80
CA LYS A 14 -12.94 4.78 -24.97
C LYS A 14 -13.65 5.36 -23.74
N ILE A 15 -14.16 6.60 -23.84
CA ILE A 15 -15.02 7.18 -22.81
C ILE A 15 -16.44 6.63 -23.00
N LYS A 16 -16.80 5.65 -22.17
CA LYS A 16 -18.19 5.25 -21.95
C LYS A 16 -18.70 6.11 -20.80
N ALA A 17 -19.82 6.80 -20.97
CA ALA A 17 -20.35 7.79 -20.01
C ALA A 17 -20.78 7.23 -18.62
N ASN A 18 -20.38 6.00 -18.28
CA ASN A 18 -20.60 5.35 -16.98
C ASN A 18 -19.34 4.68 -16.39
N ASP A 19 -18.17 4.79 -17.02
CA ASP A 19 -16.93 4.21 -16.49
C ASP A 19 -16.10 5.31 -15.80
N TYR A 20 -16.29 5.48 -14.50
CA TYR A 20 -15.43 6.33 -13.68
C TYR A 20 -14.05 5.68 -13.56
N PHE A 21 -13.01 6.37 -14.04
CA PHE A 21 -11.62 5.98 -13.80
C PHE A 21 -11.14 6.69 -12.53
N SER A 22 -10.85 5.94 -11.49
CA SER A 22 -10.21 6.45 -10.27
C SER A 22 -8.72 6.12 -10.27
N ILE A 23 -7.93 7.05 -9.75
CA ILE A 23 -6.54 6.83 -9.38
C ILE A 23 -6.49 6.64 -7.88
N VAL A 24 -5.89 5.54 -7.44
CA VAL A 24 -5.74 5.19 -6.02
C VAL A 24 -4.47 5.84 -5.48
N LEU A 25 -4.62 6.43 -4.30
CA LEU A 25 -3.55 6.80 -3.39
C LEU A 25 -3.56 5.77 -2.25
N LEU A 26 -2.49 4.98 -2.17
CA LEU A 26 -2.27 4.07 -1.07
C LEU A 26 -1.27 4.72 -0.11
N ALA A 27 -1.63 4.84 1.16
CA ALA A 27 -0.82 5.52 2.17
C ALA A 27 -0.58 4.64 3.39
N LEU A 28 0.64 4.68 3.90
CA LEU A 28 0.97 4.21 5.24
C LEU A 28 1.11 5.42 6.17
N VAL A 29 0.41 5.37 7.29
CA VAL A 29 0.38 6.44 8.29
C VAL A 29 0.82 5.94 9.66
N ASP A 30 1.47 6.81 10.43
CA ASP A 30 1.81 6.54 11.83
C ASP A 30 0.63 6.83 12.78
N ALA A 31 0.84 6.55 14.08
CA ALA A 31 -0.16 6.82 15.12
C ALA A 31 -0.47 8.32 15.33
N ASN A 32 0.32 9.22 14.78
CA ASN A 32 0.12 10.68 14.82
C ASN A 32 -0.54 11.21 13.53
N TYR A 33 -1.10 10.32 12.71
CA TYR A 33 -1.72 10.64 11.41
C TYR A 33 -0.74 11.29 10.42
N LYS A 34 0.55 11.01 10.52
CA LYS A 34 1.57 11.47 9.57
C LYS A 34 1.84 10.39 8.52
N PHE A 35 1.93 10.80 7.27
CA PHE A 35 2.34 9.90 6.19
C PHE A 35 3.79 9.46 6.38
N ILE A 36 4.00 8.14 6.45
CA ILE A 36 5.33 7.52 6.40
C ILE A 36 5.75 7.37 4.95
N THR A 37 4.82 6.92 4.09
CA THR A 37 5.04 6.77 2.65
C THR A 37 3.70 6.72 1.92
N ILE A 38 3.73 7.02 0.61
CA ILE A 38 2.58 6.93 -0.28
C ILE A 38 2.98 6.29 -1.61
N ASP A 39 2.05 5.58 -2.23
CA ASP A 39 2.13 5.12 -3.62
C ASP A 39 0.89 5.62 -4.37
N VAL A 40 1.08 6.30 -5.51
CA VAL A 40 0.01 6.90 -6.32
C VAL A 40 0.11 6.40 -7.76
N GLY A 41 -1.03 6.17 -8.41
CA GLY A 41 -1.08 5.87 -9.85
C GLY A 41 -1.73 4.53 -10.21
N SER A 42 -2.23 3.80 -9.22
CA SER A 42 -2.97 2.56 -9.46
C SER A 42 -4.40 2.85 -9.92
N PHE A 43 -4.96 2.04 -10.82
CA PHE A 43 -6.37 2.19 -11.20
C PHE A 43 -7.27 1.64 -10.10
N GLY A 44 -8.28 2.39 -9.67
CA GLY A 44 -9.18 1.93 -8.59
C GLY A 44 -10.19 0.86 -9.02
N ARG A 45 -10.11 0.38 -10.26
CA ARG A 45 -10.75 -0.89 -10.66
C ARG A 45 -9.99 -2.11 -10.16
N GLU A 46 -8.74 -1.95 -9.74
CA GLU A 46 -7.94 -3.00 -9.15
C GLU A 46 -8.24 -3.08 -7.65
N GLY A 47 -8.33 -4.29 -7.10
CA GLY A 47 -8.54 -4.47 -5.66
C GLY A 47 -7.31 -4.09 -4.84
N ASP A 48 -7.52 -3.67 -3.60
CA ASP A 48 -6.48 -3.14 -2.70
C ASP A 48 -5.30 -4.09 -2.54
N SER A 49 -5.57 -5.40 -2.42
CA SER A 49 -4.53 -6.43 -2.29
C SER A 49 -3.63 -6.50 -3.53
N GLY A 50 -4.21 -6.40 -4.73
CA GLY A 50 -3.47 -6.37 -5.98
C GLY A 50 -2.64 -5.09 -6.11
N ILE A 51 -3.23 -3.95 -5.71
CA ILE A 51 -2.53 -2.67 -5.68
C ILE A 51 -1.33 -2.71 -4.73
N PHE A 52 -1.52 -3.21 -3.50
CA PHE A 52 -0.44 -3.33 -2.53
C PHE A 52 0.73 -4.18 -3.06
N LEU A 53 0.45 -5.34 -3.65
CA LEU A 53 1.50 -6.26 -4.16
C LEU A 53 2.35 -5.67 -5.29
N LYS A 54 1.80 -4.75 -6.11
CA LYS A 54 2.57 -4.14 -7.20
C LYS A 54 3.37 -2.91 -6.77
N THR A 55 2.96 -2.24 -5.68
CA THR A 55 3.60 -1.02 -5.17
C THR A 55 5.03 -1.27 -4.69
N THR A 56 5.87 -0.23 -4.75
CA THR A 56 7.24 -0.31 -4.20
C THR A 56 7.20 -0.47 -2.69
N MET A 57 6.29 0.25 -2.02
CA MET A 57 6.06 0.10 -0.58
C MET A 57 5.72 -1.35 -0.21
N GLY A 58 4.72 -1.95 -0.87
CA GLY A 58 4.29 -3.30 -0.56
C GLY A 58 5.38 -4.34 -0.78
N LYS A 59 6.15 -4.22 -1.87
CA LYS A 59 7.32 -5.08 -2.13
C LYS A 59 8.37 -4.96 -1.02
N ASN A 60 8.68 -3.74 -0.57
CA ASN A 60 9.66 -3.53 0.50
C ASN A 60 9.17 -4.08 1.84
N ILE A 61 7.88 -3.95 2.15
CA ILE A 61 7.29 -4.52 3.38
C ILE A 61 7.37 -6.05 3.37
N LEU A 62 6.98 -6.68 2.26
CA LEU A 62 6.96 -8.14 2.14
C LEU A 62 8.37 -8.74 2.08
N ASN A 63 9.35 -8.00 1.55
CA ASN A 63 10.74 -8.43 1.51
C ASN A 63 11.52 -8.10 2.80
N GLY A 64 10.90 -7.42 3.78
CA GLY A 64 11.55 -7.00 5.01
C GLY A 64 12.57 -5.86 4.84
N THR A 65 12.56 -5.17 3.70
CA THR A 65 13.48 -4.07 3.37
C THR A 65 12.89 -2.68 3.62
N PHE A 66 11.68 -2.61 4.19
CA PHE A 66 10.99 -1.35 4.51
C PHE A 66 11.65 -0.56 5.66
N GLY A 67 12.47 -1.22 6.49
CA GLY A 67 13.15 -0.57 7.62
C GLY A 67 12.27 -0.44 8.87
N PHE A 68 11.54 -1.50 9.23
CA PHE A 68 10.82 -1.55 10.49
C PHE A 68 11.79 -1.40 11.69
N PRO A 69 11.35 -0.78 12.80
CA PRO A 69 12.14 -0.78 14.03
C PRO A 69 12.37 -2.21 14.52
N GLU A 70 13.44 -2.39 15.31
CA GLU A 70 13.73 -3.67 15.96
C GLU A 70 12.54 -4.17 16.78
N ASP A 71 12.44 -5.49 16.93
CA ASP A 71 11.41 -6.12 17.73
C ASP A 71 11.42 -5.58 19.16
N ALA A 72 10.24 -5.30 19.70
CA ALA A 72 10.09 -4.68 21.00
C ALA A 72 9.29 -5.58 21.96
N GLN A 73 9.61 -5.46 23.25
CA GLN A 73 8.87 -6.13 24.30
C GLN A 73 7.49 -5.48 24.46
N LEU A 74 6.44 -6.30 24.51
CA LEU A 74 5.09 -5.81 24.76
C LEU A 74 4.94 -5.22 26.18
N PRO A 75 4.21 -4.11 26.35
CA PRO A 75 3.93 -3.56 27.68
C PRO A 75 3.28 -4.61 28.59
N GLY A 76 3.89 -4.87 29.75
CA GLY A 76 3.38 -5.84 30.73
C GLY A 76 3.57 -7.32 30.37
N SER A 77 4.42 -7.65 29.39
CA SER A 77 4.72 -9.02 29.00
C SER A 77 6.22 -9.20 28.74
N GLU A 78 6.76 -10.41 28.89
CA GLU A 78 8.14 -10.76 28.46
C GLU A 78 8.24 -11.11 26.96
N LYS A 79 7.12 -11.05 26.23
CA LYS A 79 7.09 -11.36 24.79
C LYS A 79 7.70 -10.23 23.98
N ILE A 80 8.71 -10.57 23.18
CA ILE A 80 9.32 -9.72 22.15
C ILE A 80 8.58 -9.98 20.83
N LEU A 81 8.10 -8.93 20.16
CA LEU A 81 7.32 -9.04 18.93
C LEU A 81 7.74 -7.97 17.91
N PRO A 82 7.53 -8.24 16.60
CA PRO A 82 7.79 -7.26 15.55
C PRO A 82 6.77 -6.12 15.58
N HIS A 83 7.19 -4.97 15.07
CA HIS A 83 6.29 -3.87 14.75
C HIS A 83 5.43 -4.25 13.53
N VAL A 84 4.15 -3.90 13.56
CA VAL A 84 3.24 -4.26 12.46
C VAL A 84 2.47 -3.07 11.93
N ILE A 85 2.06 -3.19 10.68
CA ILE A 85 1.05 -2.34 10.05
C ILE A 85 -0.31 -2.99 10.29
N ILE A 86 -1.28 -2.18 10.72
CA ILE A 86 -2.68 -2.61 10.76
C ILE A 86 -3.28 -2.27 9.40
N GLY A 87 -3.63 -3.31 8.65
CA GLY A 87 -4.12 -3.22 7.29
C GLY A 87 -5.60 -3.54 7.13
N ASP A 88 -6.17 -3.20 5.98
CA ASP A 88 -7.49 -3.68 5.58
C ASP A 88 -7.54 -5.22 5.50
N GLU A 89 -8.73 -5.80 5.64
CA GLU A 89 -8.96 -7.24 5.50
C GLU A 89 -8.50 -7.81 4.15
N ALA A 90 -8.46 -7.00 3.10
CA ALA A 90 -7.95 -7.36 1.79
C ALA A 90 -6.47 -7.75 1.81
N PHE A 91 -5.67 -7.23 2.75
CA PHE A 91 -4.24 -7.55 2.82
C PHE A 91 -3.99 -8.91 3.48
N ARG A 92 -3.03 -9.65 2.93
CA ARG A 92 -2.62 -10.95 3.50
C ARG A 92 -1.83 -10.71 4.79
N LEU A 93 -2.00 -11.62 5.76
CA LEU A 93 -1.17 -11.63 6.97
C LEU A 93 0.31 -11.81 6.60
N HIS A 94 1.15 -11.11 7.33
CA HIS A 94 2.60 -11.12 7.18
C HIS A 94 3.24 -10.81 8.54
N THR A 95 4.54 -11.07 8.71
CA THR A 95 5.28 -10.74 9.95
C THR A 95 5.05 -9.30 10.40
N HIS A 96 4.93 -8.38 9.44
CA HIS A 96 4.73 -6.95 9.67
C HIS A 96 3.33 -6.45 9.24
N ILE A 97 2.36 -7.32 9.00
CA ILE A 97 0.98 -6.94 8.61
C ILE A 97 -0.03 -7.75 9.41
N MET A 98 -0.85 -7.06 10.20
CA MET A 98 -1.98 -7.65 10.94
C MET A 98 -3.31 -7.05 10.50
N LYS A 99 -4.38 -7.80 10.74
CA LYS A 99 -5.75 -7.36 10.55
C LYS A 99 -6.34 -6.85 11.86
N PRO A 100 -7.20 -5.82 11.84
CA PRO A 100 -8.00 -5.44 12.99
C PRO A 100 -8.80 -6.62 13.51
N TYR A 101 -8.95 -6.69 14.84
CA TYR A 101 -9.90 -7.61 15.46
C TYR A 101 -11.30 -6.96 15.41
N THR A 102 -12.29 -7.68 14.92
CA THR A 102 -13.69 -7.24 14.80
C THR A 102 -14.63 -8.29 15.34
#